data_AF-A0A3C1KL34-F1
#
_entry.id   AF-A0A3C1KL34-F1
#
_cell.length_a   1.000
_cell.length_b   1.000
_cell.length_c   1.000
_cell.angle_alpha   90.00
_cell.angle_beta   90.00
_cell.angle_gamma   90.00
#
_symmetry.space_group_name_H-M   'P 1'
#
loop_
_entity.id
_entity.type
_entity.pdbx_description
1 polymer ?
#
loop_
_entity_poly.entity_id
_entity_poly.type
_entity_poly.pdbx_seq_one_letter_code
_entity_poly.pdbx_strand_id
1 'polypeptide(L)' 'MIPKWRLMSVFEGEFVEKGEIVSEGPLSPHDILRLKGVEQLAKYISNEIQEVYRLQGVKINDK' A
#
# COMPACT_ATOMS: atom_id res chain seq x y z
N MET A 1 4.78 6.82 16.92
CA MET A 1 5.36 5.71 17.71
C MET A 1 4.91 4.41 17.05
N ILE A 2 5.83 3.58 16.56
CA ILE A 2 5.48 2.29 15.93
C ILE A 2 5.38 1.22 17.04
N PRO A 3 4.32 0.39 17.07
CA PRO A 3 4.17 -0.65 18.08
C PRO A 3 5.30 -1.69 17.97
N LYS A 4 5.89 -2.09 19.10
CA LYS A 4 7.04 -3.04 19.15
C LYS A 4 6.74 -4.43 18.60
N TRP A 5 5.47 -4.79 18.44
CA TRP A 5 5.05 -6.10 17.93
C TRP A 5 4.91 -6.15 16.40
N ARG A 6 5.07 -5.01 15.70
CA ARG A 6 5.13 -5.02 14.24
C ARG A 6 6.50 -5.49 13.76
N LEU A 7 6.49 -6.39 12.77
CA LEU A 7 7.69 -6.75 12.03
C LEU A 7 8.11 -5.55 11.16
N MET A 8 9.36 -5.15 11.32
CA MET A 8 9.98 -4.08 10.55
C MET A 8 10.72 -4.71 9.36
N SER A 9 10.53 -4.12 8.19
CA SER A 9 11.17 -4.55 6.94
C SER A 9 12.51 -3.84 6.71
N VAL A 10 12.90 -2.96 7.62
CA VAL A 10 14.10 -2.11 7.55
C VAL A 10 14.99 -2.31 8.78
N PHE A 11 16.30 -2.15 8.59
CA PHE A 11 17.28 -2.28 9.66
C PHE A 11 17.56 -0.96 10.36
N GLU A 12 18.02 -1.02 11.61
CA GLU A 12 18.47 0.16 12.33
C GLU A 12 19.71 0.76 11.65
N GLY A 13 19.63 2.02 11.25
CA GLY A 13 20.69 2.73 10.53
C GLY A 13 20.58 2.67 9.00
N GLU A 14 19.57 2.00 8.45
CA GLU A 14 19.29 1.99 7.01
C GLU A 14 18.71 3.35 6.55
N PHE A 15 19.14 3.81 5.38
CA PHE A 15 18.59 5.02 4.78
C PHE A 15 17.30 4.67 4.02
N VAL A 16 16.20 5.32 4.38
CA VAL A 16 14.89 5.09 3.76
C VAL A 16 14.39 6.35 3.08
N GLU A 17 13.73 6.18 1.94
CA GLU A 17 13.13 7.28 1.21
C GLU A 17 11.68 7.54 1.64
N LYS A 18 11.21 8.78 1.42
CA LYS A 18 9.83 9.14 1.74
C LYS A 18 8.85 8.32 0.90
N GLY A 19 8.04 7.51 1.56
CA GLY A 19 7.05 6.64 0.92
C GLY A 19 7.49 5.17 0.79
N GLU A 20 8.65 4.83 1.33
CA GLU A 20 9.11 3.45 1.46
C GLU A 20 8.36 2.71 2.57
N ILE A 21 8.18 1.40 2.37
CA ILE A 21 7.44 0.54 3.30
C ILE A 21 8.41 0.03 4.36
N VAL A 22 8.28 0.55 5.57
CA VAL A 22 9.18 0.21 6.69
C VAL A 22 8.68 -0.95 7.56
N SER A 23 7.43 -1.36 7.37
CA SER A 23 6.79 -2.42 8.16
C SER A 23 5.67 -3.06 7.35
N GLU A 24 5.50 -4.36 7.53
CA GLU A 24 4.45 -5.12 6.86
C GLU A 24 3.04 -4.74 7.37
N GLY A 25 2.07 -4.86 6.48
CA GLY A 25 0.65 -4.62 6.78
C GLY A 25 -0.09 -3.93 5.64
N PRO A 26 -1.42 -3.81 5.75
CA PRO A 26 -2.23 -3.12 4.76
C PRO A 26 -1.81 -1.65 4.68
N LEU A 27 -1.66 -1.17 3.45
CA LEU A 27 -1.35 0.23 3.20
C LEU A 27 -2.56 1.10 3.52
N SER A 28 -2.34 2.20 4.25
CA SER A 28 -3.39 3.18 4.51
C SER A 28 -3.58 4.09 3.30
N PRO A 29 -4.81 4.22 2.75
CA PRO A 29 -5.11 5.17 1.68
C PRO A 29 -4.71 6.61 2.03
N HIS A 30 -4.84 6.99 3.30
CA HIS A 30 -4.43 8.31 3.78
C HIS A 30 -2.91 8.51 3.74
N ASP A 31 -2.14 7.46 4.05
CA ASP A 31 -0.68 7.54 3.99
C ASP A 31 -0.19 7.53 2.53
N ILE A 32 -0.83 6.75 1.65
CA ILE A 32 -0.55 6.78 0.21
C ILE A 32 -0.79 8.19 -0.34
N LEU A 33 -1.92 8.82 -0.01
CA LEU A 33 -2.20 10.18 -0.47
C LEU A 33 -1.14 11.18 0.01
N ARG A 34 -0.81 11.15 1.32
CA ARG A 34 0.11 12.11 1.94
C ARG A 34 1.56 11.93 1.46
N LEU A 35 1.97 10.70 1.16
CA LEU A 35 3.36 10.36 0.83
C LEU A 35 3.61 10.24 -0.67
N LYS A 36 2.65 9.74 -1.44
CA LYS A 36 2.79 9.40 -2.87
C LYS A 36 1.87 10.21 -3.79
N GLY A 37 0.82 10.84 -3.27
CA GLY A 37 -0.08 11.70 -4.04
C GLY A 37 -1.32 11.00 -4.61
N VAL A 38 -2.13 11.77 -5.35
CA VAL A 38 -3.46 11.36 -5.82
C VAL A 38 -3.38 10.25 -6.88
N GLU A 39 -2.40 10.32 -7.78
CA GLU A 39 -2.25 9.32 -8.85
C GLU A 39 -1.97 7.92 -8.29
N GLN A 40 -1.02 7.80 -7.35
CA GLN A 40 -0.75 6.53 -6.66
C GLN A 40 -1.94 6.05 -5.83
N LEU A 41 -2.70 6.95 -5.21
CA LEU A 41 -3.92 6.57 -4.49
C LEU A 41 -4.97 5.98 -5.44
N ALA A 42 -5.23 6.63 -6.57
CA ALA A 42 -6.21 6.16 -7.55
C ALA A 42 -5.84 4.77 -8.06
N LYS A 43 -4.55 4.56 -8.41
CA LYS A 43 -4.04 3.26 -8.84
C LYS A 43 -4.20 2.18 -7.75
N TYR A 44 -3.90 2.53 -6.50
CA TYR A 44 -4.06 1.62 -5.36
C TYR A 44 -5.51 1.16 -5.21
N ILE A 45 -6.46 2.10 -5.20
CA ILE A 45 -7.88 1.80 -5.04
C ILE A 45 -8.40 0.92 -6.19
N SER A 46 -8.08 1.27 -7.43
CA SER A 46 -8.52 0.48 -8.59
C SER A 46 -7.98 -0.95 -8.54
N ASN A 47 -6.71 -1.14 -8.17
CA ASN A 47 -6.10 -2.46 -8.06
C ASN A 47 -6.78 -3.32 -6.98
N GLU A 48 -7.00 -2.77 -5.79
CA GLU A 48 -7.68 -3.47 -4.67
C GLU A 48 -9.09 -3.91 -5.07
N ILE A 49 -9.86 -3.01 -5.69
CA ILE A 49 -11.22 -3.32 -6.15
C ILE A 49 -11.19 -4.44 -7.20
N GLN A 50 -10.32 -4.33 -8.21
CA GLN A 50 -10.17 -5.38 -9.22
C GLN A 50 -9.76 -6.71 -8.62
N GLU A 51 -8.90 -6.73 -7.61
CA GLU A 51 -8.44 -7.96 -6.96
C GLU A 51 -9.59 -8.69 -6.25
N VAL A 52 -10.48 -7.97 -5.58
CA VAL A 52 -11.72 -8.53 -5.02
C VAL A 52 -12.58 -9.17 -6.10
N TYR A 53 -12.78 -8.49 -7.24
CA TYR A 53 -13.57 -9.05 -8.35
C TYR A 53 -12.90 -10.25 -9.03
N ARG A 54 -11.56 -10.22 -9.19
CA ARG A 54 -10.77 -11.35 -9.70
C ARG A 54 -10.92 -12.57 -8.80
N LEU A 55 -10.86 -12.39 -7.49
CA LEU A 55 -11.03 -13.46 -6.50
C LEU A 55 -12.43 -14.09 -6.54
N GLN A 56 -13.45 -13.32 -6.92
CA GLN A 56 -14.83 -13.81 -7.11
C GLN A 56 -15.08 -14.48 -8.47
N GLY A 57 -14.05 -14.60 -9.32
CA GLY A 57 -14.14 -15.27 -10.62
C GLY A 57 -14.82 -14.43 -11.71
N VAL A 58 -15.04 -13.13 -11.49
CA VAL A 58 -15.64 -12.23 -12.47
C VAL A 58 -14.53 -11.53 -13.24
N LYS A 59 -14.41 -11.83 -14.56
CA LYS A 59 -13.50 -11.11 -15.45
C LYS A 59 -14.07 -9.72 -15.77
N ILE A 60 -13.59 -8.69 -15.08
CA ILE A 60 -13.90 -7.30 -15.42
C ILE A 60 -12.91 -6.83 -16.50
N ASN A 61 -13.45 -6.14 -17.52
CA ASN A 61 -12.66 -5.52 -18.59
C ASN A 61 -12.27 -4.11 -18.13
N ASP A 62 -10.98 -3.88 -17.90
CA ASP A 62 -10.45 -2.58 -17.48
C ASP A 62 -10.40 -1.64 -18.69
N LYS A 63 -11.35 -0.71 -18.79
CA LYS A 63 -11.35 0.33 -19.83
C LYS A 63 -11.57 1.70 -19.24
#